data_AF-A0A239RAQ2-F1
#
_entry.id   AF-A0A239RAQ2-F1
#
_cell.length_a   1.000
_cell.length_b   1.000
_cell.length_c   1.000
_cell.angle_alpha   90.00
_cell.angle_beta   90.00
_cell.angle_gamma   90.00
#
_symmetry.space_group_name_H-M   'P 1'
#
loop_
_entity.id
_entity.type
_entity.pdbx_description
1 polymer ?
#
loop_
_entity_poly.entity_id
_entity_poly.type
_entity_poly.pdbx_seq_one_letter_code
_entity_poly.pdbx_strand_id
1 'polypeptide(L)'
;MEKDTINIYEKKAEEMTAMHMISSDDRFEETEGGFVSMDYNGVHYDRVRFVRLFPFSDANKFISVREHGGEAREIGIIEDLDSMPKETRDIINRQLRLSYFTPVIQKIYSIKDEYGYAYFHVLTDKGECKFSINMGSNAVSKLSDTRLIIMDVDENRFEIRDVEKLTQKEKRMLDLFL
;
A
#
# COMPACT_ATOMS: atom_id res chain seq x y z
N MET A 1 -0.65 11.45 43.28
CA MET A 1 0.27 10.53 42.59
C MET A 1 -0.46 9.43 41.85
N GLU A 2 -1.18 8.49 42.50
CA GLU A 2 -1.85 7.38 41.78
C GLU A 2 -3.06 7.81 40.91
N LYS A 3 -3.83 8.80 41.38
CA LYS A 3 -4.93 9.42 40.60
C LYS A 3 -4.45 10.26 39.41
N ASP A 4 -3.24 10.81 39.49
CA ASP A 4 -2.67 11.64 38.43
C ASP A 4 -2.15 10.77 37.27
N THR A 5 -1.59 9.58 37.59
CA THR A 5 -1.18 8.61 36.57
C THR A 5 -2.36 7.99 35.83
N ILE A 6 -3.44 7.61 36.54
CA ILE A 6 -4.65 7.05 35.90
C ILE A 6 -5.24 8.04 34.90
N ASN A 7 -5.30 9.33 35.24
CA ASN A 7 -5.78 10.39 34.36
C ASN A 7 -4.92 10.53 33.08
N ILE A 8 -3.59 10.41 33.20
CA ILE A 8 -2.69 10.43 32.04
C ILE A 8 -2.93 9.24 31.11
N TYR A 9 -3.17 8.04 31.66
CA TYR A 9 -3.47 6.86 30.84
C TYR A 9 -4.85 6.89 30.22
N GLU A 10 -5.87 7.38 30.93
CA GLU A 10 -7.22 7.60 30.40
C GLU A 10 -7.21 8.62 29.26
N LYS A 11 -6.54 9.77 29.45
CA LYS A 11 -6.41 10.79 28.41
C LYS A 11 -5.64 10.28 27.20
N LYS A 12 -4.55 9.53 27.41
CA LYS A 12 -3.84 8.86 26.31
C LYS A 12 -4.73 7.84 25.61
N ALA A 13 -5.54 7.06 26.33
CA ALA A 13 -6.44 6.09 25.73
C ALA A 13 -7.56 6.77 24.93
N GLU A 14 -8.12 7.87 25.41
CA GLU A 14 -9.08 8.71 24.68
C GLU A 14 -8.45 9.31 23.42
N GLU A 15 -7.25 9.89 23.51
CA GLU A 15 -6.51 10.41 22.35
C GLU A 15 -6.14 9.30 21.34
N MET A 16 -5.87 8.07 21.82
CA MET A 16 -5.59 6.91 20.97
C MET A 16 -6.84 6.31 20.31
N THR A 17 -8.02 6.53 20.89
CA THR A 17 -9.30 5.98 20.39
C THR A 17 -10.16 7.00 19.66
N ALA A 18 -9.81 8.30 19.73
CA ALA A 18 -10.47 9.36 19.01
C ALA A 18 -10.29 9.19 17.50
N MET A 19 -11.40 8.99 16.79
CA MET A 19 -11.42 9.01 15.34
C MET A 19 -11.48 10.46 14.87
N HIS A 20 -10.43 10.90 14.18
CA HIS A 20 -10.33 12.24 13.63
C HIS A 20 -10.66 12.25 12.14
N MET A 21 -11.55 13.15 11.71
CA MET A 21 -11.85 13.35 10.30
C MET A 21 -11.00 14.47 9.75
N ILE A 22 -10.21 14.17 8.72
CA ILE A 22 -9.45 15.16 7.97
C ILE A 22 -10.38 15.79 6.93
N SER A 23 -10.39 17.11 6.89
CA SER A 23 -11.26 17.96 6.08
C SER A 23 -10.47 18.70 5.00
N SER A 24 -11.19 19.45 4.16
CA SER A 24 -10.59 20.28 3.11
C SER A 24 -9.74 21.45 3.64
N ASP A 25 -9.87 21.80 4.92
CA ASP A 25 -9.15 22.91 5.54
C ASP A 25 -7.75 22.49 6.02
N ASP A 26 -7.51 21.18 6.13
CA ASP A 26 -6.23 20.62 6.56
C ASP A 26 -5.20 20.69 5.43
N ARG A 27 -3.98 21.12 5.79
CA ARG A 27 -2.95 21.45 4.80
C ARG A 27 -1.98 20.30 4.60
N PHE A 28 -1.74 20.01 3.33
CA PHE A 28 -0.77 19.03 2.87
C PHE A 28 0.16 19.71 1.89
N GLU A 29 1.46 19.50 2.06
CA GLU A 29 2.48 20.09 1.20
C GLU A 29 3.46 19.01 0.73
N GLU A 30 3.90 19.11 -0.53
CA GLU A 30 4.99 18.25 -1.01
C GLU A 30 6.32 18.76 -0.49
N THR A 31 7.12 17.85 0.06
CA THR A 31 8.49 18.16 0.47
C THR A 31 9.43 18.09 -0.74
N GLU A 32 10.61 18.71 -0.65
CA GLU A 32 11.63 18.66 -1.71
C GLU A 32 12.02 17.21 -2.09
N GLY A 33 11.90 16.26 -1.16
CA GLY A 33 12.17 14.84 -1.37
C GLY A 33 11.02 14.04 -2.00
N GLY A 34 9.90 14.67 -2.35
CA GLY A 34 8.73 14.01 -2.94
C GLY A 34 7.85 13.26 -1.92
N PHE A 35 8.04 13.51 -0.62
CA PHE A 35 7.10 13.09 0.42
C PHE A 35 6.02 14.15 0.64
N VAL A 36 5.13 13.90 1.60
CA VAL A 36 4.07 14.82 1.97
C VAL A 36 4.16 15.13 3.46
N SER A 37 4.22 16.42 3.80
CA SER A 37 4.04 16.93 5.15
C SER A 37 2.58 17.30 5.40
N MET A 38 2.20 17.41 6.67
CA MET A 38 0.85 17.81 7.07
C MET A 38 0.90 18.72 8.29
N ASP A 39 0.10 19.77 8.28
CA ASP A 39 -0.20 20.55 9.49
C ASP A 39 -1.61 20.21 9.97
N TYR A 40 -1.72 19.72 11.20
CA TYR A 40 -2.99 19.30 11.79
C TYR A 40 -3.06 19.62 13.28
N ASN A 41 -4.14 20.28 13.72
CA ASN A 41 -4.37 20.67 15.12
C ASN A 41 -3.16 21.35 15.80
N GLY A 42 -2.42 22.19 15.06
CA GLY A 42 -1.25 22.91 15.58
C GLY A 42 0.02 22.07 15.71
N VAL A 43 0.02 20.84 15.18
CA VAL A 43 1.19 19.96 15.09
C VAL A 43 1.62 19.87 13.63
N HIS A 44 2.92 20.05 13.39
CA HIS A 44 3.53 19.81 12.10
C HIS A 44 4.06 18.38 12.03
N TYR A 45 3.68 17.67 10.96
CA TYR A 45 4.18 16.34 10.63
C TYR A 45 5.08 16.45 9.41
N ASP A 46 6.39 16.27 9.60
CA ASP A 46 7.40 16.36 8.52
C ASP A 46 7.12 15.37 7.38
N ARG A 47 6.53 14.22 7.72
CA ARG A 47 6.14 13.18 6.76
C ARG A 47 4.93 12.39 7.24
N VAL A 48 3.94 12.26 6.36
CA VAL A 48 2.78 11.37 6.53
C VAL A 48 2.72 10.32 5.44
N ARG A 49 1.97 9.23 5.69
CA ARG A 49 1.64 8.19 4.71
C ARG A 49 0.13 8.03 4.58
N PHE A 50 -0.31 7.56 3.41
CA PHE A 50 -1.72 7.36 3.11
C PHE A 50 -2.03 5.89 2.88
N VAL A 51 -3.07 5.39 3.55
CA VAL A 51 -3.51 3.99 3.46
C VAL A 51 -5.01 3.94 3.17
N ARG A 52 -5.41 3.27 2.09
CA ARG A 52 -6.80 2.91 1.80
C ARG A 52 -7.28 1.86 2.80
N LEU A 53 -8.31 2.19 3.58
CA LEU A 53 -8.95 1.21 4.47
C LEU A 53 -9.79 0.19 3.67
N PHE A 54 -10.35 0.60 2.54
CA PHE A 54 -11.15 -0.25 1.65
C PHE A 54 -10.60 -0.23 0.21
N PRO A 55 -9.40 -0.78 -0.04
CA PRO A 55 -8.67 -0.61 -1.30
C PRO A 55 -9.37 -1.17 -2.55
N PHE A 56 -10.31 -2.10 -2.38
CA PHE A 56 -10.99 -2.77 -3.49
C PHE A 56 -12.43 -2.29 -3.72
N SER A 57 -13.21 -2.04 -2.65
CA SER A 57 -14.61 -1.59 -2.79
C SER A 57 -14.70 -0.08 -2.95
N ASP A 58 -13.91 0.70 -2.19
CA ASP A 58 -14.05 2.14 -2.08
C ASP A 58 -12.68 2.82 -2.07
N ALA A 59 -11.94 2.68 -3.17
CA ALA A 59 -10.53 3.08 -3.26
C ALA A 59 -10.24 4.59 -3.08
N ASN A 60 -11.27 5.44 -3.19
CA ASN A 60 -11.20 6.89 -2.96
C ASN A 60 -11.77 7.29 -1.59
N LYS A 61 -12.36 6.36 -0.83
CA LYS A 61 -12.97 6.67 0.47
C LYS A 61 -12.18 6.08 1.62
N PHE A 62 -12.36 6.69 2.78
CA PHE A 62 -11.75 6.26 4.03
C PHE A 62 -10.23 6.06 3.89
N ILE A 63 -9.55 7.14 3.50
CA ILE A 63 -8.09 7.17 3.39
C ILE A 63 -7.52 7.54 4.75
N SER A 64 -6.87 6.58 5.40
CA SER A 64 -6.15 6.76 6.66
C SER A 64 -4.86 7.56 6.41
N VAL A 65 -4.74 8.69 7.08
CA VAL A 65 -3.51 9.50 7.13
C VAL A 65 -2.76 9.10 8.39
N ARG A 66 -1.51 8.67 8.24
CA ARG A 66 -0.73 8.09 9.34
C ARG A 66 0.63 8.74 9.44
N GLU A 67 1.17 8.77 10.66
CA GLU A 67 2.55 9.16 10.89
C GLU A 67 3.52 8.24 10.14
N HIS A 68 4.67 8.80 9.78
CA HIS A 68 5.77 8.02 9.21
C HIS A 68 6.65 7.46 10.34
N GLY A 69 6.98 6.16 10.29
CA GLY A 69 7.77 5.49 11.32
C GLY A 69 7.23 4.10 11.67
N GLY A 70 7.62 3.55 12.82
CA GLY A 70 7.29 2.19 13.26
C GLY A 70 5.80 1.91 13.40
N GLU A 71 5.22 2.06 14.60
CA GLU A 71 3.78 1.77 14.84
C GLU A 71 2.84 2.60 13.95
N ALA A 72 3.35 3.71 13.36
CA ALA A 72 2.70 4.53 12.35
C ALA A 72 1.22 4.77 12.64
N ARG A 73 1.02 5.47 13.77
CA ARG A 73 -0.26 5.86 14.34
C ARG A 73 -1.11 6.61 13.32
N GLU A 74 -2.41 6.35 13.33
CA GLU A 74 -3.36 7.12 12.54
C GLU A 74 -3.51 8.53 13.14
N ILE A 75 -3.39 9.53 12.26
CA ILE A 75 -3.62 10.95 12.58
C ILE A 75 -5.10 11.26 12.37
N GLY A 76 -5.68 10.73 11.30
CA GLY A 76 -7.09 10.85 10.98
C GLY A 76 -7.45 10.18 9.66
N ILE A 77 -8.70 10.30 9.26
CA ILE A 77 -9.27 9.69 8.06
C ILE A 77 -9.89 10.75 7.16
N ILE A 78 -9.57 10.69 5.89
CA ILE A 78 -10.28 11.43 4.84
C ILE A 78 -11.46 10.54 4.40
N GLU A 79 -12.69 11.01 4.60
CA GLU A 79 -13.89 10.22 4.26
C GLU A 79 -14.00 9.98 2.75
N ASP A 80 -13.83 11.04 1.97
CA ASP A 80 -13.93 11.01 0.52
C ASP A 80 -12.84 11.92 -0.08
N LEU A 81 -11.89 11.32 -0.78
CA LEU A 81 -10.80 12.05 -1.41
C LEU A 81 -11.30 13.01 -2.50
N ASP A 82 -12.45 12.73 -3.11
CA ASP A 82 -13.03 13.59 -4.14
C ASP A 82 -13.63 14.89 -3.56
N SER A 83 -13.87 14.95 -2.25
CA SER A 83 -14.28 16.16 -1.53
C SER A 83 -13.12 17.13 -1.24
N MET A 84 -11.87 16.68 -1.37
CA MET A 84 -10.69 17.50 -1.09
C MET A 84 -10.42 18.50 -2.23
N PRO A 85 -9.74 19.64 -1.94
CA PRO A 85 -9.25 20.55 -2.96
C PRO A 85 -8.40 19.79 -3.98
N LYS A 86 -8.50 20.19 -5.26
CA LYS A 86 -7.86 19.47 -6.38
C LYS A 86 -6.37 19.25 -6.15
N GLU A 87 -5.66 20.27 -5.67
CA GLU A 87 -4.23 20.21 -5.39
C GLU A 87 -3.88 19.15 -4.34
N THR A 88 -4.55 19.19 -3.19
CA THR A 88 -4.44 18.17 -2.12
C THR A 88 -4.76 16.77 -2.64
N ARG A 89 -5.86 16.62 -3.38
CA ARG A 89 -6.24 15.35 -4.01
C ARG A 89 -5.15 14.83 -4.95
N ASP A 90 -4.52 15.68 -5.74
CA ASP A 90 -3.48 15.30 -6.69
C ASP A 90 -2.20 14.84 -5.97
N ILE A 91 -1.81 15.54 -4.90
CA ILE A 91 -0.69 15.18 -4.01
C ILE A 91 -0.90 13.80 -3.38
N ILE A 92 -2.07 13.60 -2.73
CA ILE A 92 -2.40 12.34 -2.06
C ILE A 92 -2.47 11.19 -3.08
N ASN A 93 -3.08 11.41 -4.24
CA ASN A 93 -3.13 10.40 -5.29
C ASN A 93 -1.75 10.01 -5.83
N ARG A 94 -0.77 10.93 -5.88
CA ARG A 94 0.61 10.58 -6.20
C ARG A 94 1.19 9.62 -5.16
N GLN A 95 1.04 9.92 -3.87
CA GLN A 95 1.53 9.06 -2.79
C GLN A 95 0.85 7.69 -2.76
N LEU A 96 -0.48 7.67 -2.95
CA LEU A 96 -1.25 6.42 -3.04
C LEU A 96 -0.79 5.58 -4.25
N ARG A 97 -0.51 6.18 -5.41
CA ARG A 97 0.03 5.43 -6.56
C ARG A 97 1.38 4.78 -6.29
N LEU A 98 2.24 5.44 -5.51
CA LEU A 98 3.53 4.88 -5.10
C LEU A 98 3.35 3.75 -4.08
N SER A 99 2.42 3.91 -3.13
CA SER A 99 2.18 2.94 -2.05
C SER A 99 1.38 1.72 -2.50
N TYR A 100 0.53 1.87 -3.52
CA TYR A 100 -0.27 0.80 -4.13
C TYR A 100 0.24 0.43 -5.52
N PHE A 101 1.54 0.59 -5.75
CA PHE A 101 2.18 0.18 -6.99
C PHE A 101 2.18 -1.36 -7.07
N THR A 102 1.28 -1.91 -7.87
CA THR A 102 1.22 -3.36 -8.15
C THR A 102 1.30 -3.57 -9.65
N PRO A 103 2.51 -3.74 -10.22
CA PRO A 103 2.67 -3.99 -11.64
C PRO A 103 1.88 -5.22 -12.08
N VAL A 104 1.18 -5.09 -13.20
CA VAL A 104 0.39 -6.17 -13.77
C VAL A 104 1.26 -6.92 -14.75
N ILE A 105 1.58 -8.16 -14.44
CA ILE A 105 2.32 -9.07 -15.32
C ILE A 105 1.45 -9.36 -16.55
N GLN A 106 1.95 -8.95 -17.72
CA GLN A 106 1.34 -9.18 -19.02
C GLN A 106 1.93 -10.41 -19.72
N LYS A 107 3.20 -10.72 -19.44
CA LYS A 107 3.93 -11.85 -20.03
C LYS A 107 5.00 -12.36 -19.09
N ILE A 108 5.18 -13.68 -19.04
CA ILE A 108 6.26 -14.34 -18.32
C ILE A 108 7.28 -14.85 -19.34
N TYR A 109 8.49 -14.26 -19.33
CA TYR A 109 9.57 -14.69 -20.22
C TYR A 109 10.22 -15.97 -19.70
N SER A 110 10.52 -16.03 -18.41
CA SER A 110 11.07 -17.21 -17.74
C SER A 110 10.89 -17.15 -16.24
N ILE A 111 10.82 -18.33 -15.61
CA ILE A 111 10.99 -18.51 -14.16
C ILE A 111 12.13 -19.51 -13.97
N LYS A 112 13.12 -19.17 -13.15
CA LYS A 112 14.25 -20.06 -12.81
C LYS A 112 14.25 -20.33 -11.31
N ASP A 113 14.37 -21.58 -10.91
CA ASP A 113 14.50 -21.99 -9.51
C ASP A 113 15.98 -22.21 -9.18
N GLU A 114 16.50 -21.47 -8.20
CA GLU A 114 17.83 -21.66 -7.64
C GLU A 114 17.81 -21.40 -6.11
N TYR A 115 18.36 -22.36 -5.34
CA TYR A 115 18.56 -22.24 -3.88
C TYR A 115 17.29 -21.93 -3.07
N GLY A 116 16.12 -22.43 -3.49
CA GLY A 116 14.85 -22.17 -2.80
C GLY A 116 14.23 -20.82 -3.13
N TYR A 117 14.73 -20.13 -4.15
CA TYR A 117 14.14 -18.91 -4.70
C TYR A 117 13.74 -19.13 -6.15
N ALA A 118 12.64 -18.50 -6.56
CA ALA A 118 12.27 -18.40 -7.96
C ALA A 118 12.52 -17.00 -8.49
N TYR A 119 13.28 -16.92 -9.57
CA TYR A 119 13.64 -15.69 -10.27
C TYR A 119 12.73 -15.52 -11.49
N PHE A 120 11.87 -14.51 -11.41
CA PHE A 120 10.94 -14.13 -12.46
C PHE A 120 11.60 -13.13 -13.41
N HIS A 121 11.39 -13.33 -14.70
CA HIS A 121 11.65 -12.35 -15.74
C HIS A 121 10.35 -12.13 -16.51
N VAL A 122 9.79 -10.92 -16.41
CA VAL A 122 8.43 -10.62 -16.85
C VAL A 122 8.34 -9.29 -17.59
N LEU A 123 7.32 -9.17 -18.43
CA LEU A 123 6.81 -7.89 -18.91
C LEU A 123 5.61 -7.49 -18.06
N THR A 124 5.62 -6.27 -17.55
CA THR A 124 4.48 -5.67 -16.85
C THR A 124 3.90 -4.50 -17.63
N ASP A 125 2.74 -4.00 -17.21
CA ASP A 125 2.18 -2.74 -17.70
C ASP A 125 3.05 -1.51 -17.41
N LYS A 126 4.14 -1.67 -16.64
CA LYS A 126 5.13 -0.63 -16.30
C LYS A 126 6.49 -0.89 -16.95
N GLY A 127 6.59 -1.88 -17.82
CA GLY A 127 7.83 -2.26 -18.49
C GLY A 127 8.36 -3.61 -18.04
N GLU A 128 9.50 -3.99 -18.60
CA GLU A 128 10.18 -5.24 -18.30
C GLU A 128 10.90 -5.16 -16.95
N CYS A 129 10.78 -6.20 -16.13
CA CYS A 129 11.48 -6.27 -14.85
C CYS A 129 11.83 -7.71 -14.47
N LYS A 130 12.69 -7.81 -13.45
CA LYS A 130 13.08 -9.07 -12.82
C LYS A 130 12.91 -8.94 -11.32
N PHE A 131 12.36 -9.97 -10.69
CA PHE A 131 12.17 -10.04 -9.25
C PHE A 131 12.34 -11.50 -8.79
N SER A 132 12.55 -11.71 -7.50
CA SER A 132 12.67 -13.04 -6.90
C SER A 132 11.66 -13.25 -5.79
N ILE A 133 11.17 -14.47 -5.66
CA ILE A 133 10.30 -14.87 -4.55
C ILE A 133 10.93 -16.01 -3.77
N ASN A 134 10.63 -16.09 -2.47
CA ASN A 134 11.02 -17.23 -1.64
C ASN A 134 10.01 -18.37 -1.78
N MET A 135 10.44 -19.52 -2.30
CA MET A 135 9.59 -20.70 -2.55
C MET A 135 8.99 -21.29 -1.26
N GLY A 136 9.68 -21.16 -0.13
CA GLY A 136 9.22 -21.65 1.17
C GLY A 136 8.22 -20.73 1.88
N SER A 137 7.92 -19.57 1.28
CA SER A 137 6.96 -18.60 1.80
C SER A 137 5.64 -18.65 1.03
N ASN A 138 4.58 -18.07 1.58
CA ASN A 138 3.29 -17.95 0.90
C ASN A 138 3.30 -16.79 -0.12
N ALA A 139 4.34 -16.72 -0.96
CA ALA A 139 4.62 -15.61 -1.87
C ALA A 139 3.61 -15.49 -3.01
N VAL A 140 2.91 -16.57 -3.37
CA VAL A 140 1.85 -16.56 -4.39
C VAL A 140 0.50 -16.76 -3.71
N SER A 141 -0.40 -15.80 -3.91
CA SER A 141 -1.75 -15.81 -3.35
C SER A 141 -2.80 -15.76 -4.46
N LYS A 142 -3.74 -16.71 -4.45
CA LYS A 142 -4.93 -16.70 -5.32
C LYS A 142 -5.98 -15.76 -4.74
N LEU A 143 -6.36 -14.72 -5.48
CA LEU A 143 -7.50 -13.85 -5.14
C LEU A 143 -8.81 -14.34 -5.77
N SER A 144 -8.71 -15.06 -6.88
CA SER A 144 -9.80 -15.79 -7.53
C SER A 144 -9.21 -16.93 -8.37
N ASP A 145 -10.06 -17.70 -9.07
CA ASP A 145 -9.63 -18.75 -9.99
C ASP A 145 -8.69 -18.22 -11.09
N THR A 146 -8.83 -16.94 -11.47
CA THR A 146 -8.06 -16.34 -12.56
C THR A 146 -7.04 -15.32 -12.10
N ARG A 147 -7.09 -14.85 -10.85
CA ARG A 147 -6.30 -13.70 -10.37
C ARG A 147 -5.28 -14.10 -9.31
N LEU A 148 -4.02 -13.79 -9.55
CA LEU A 148 -2.90 -14.06 -8.65
C LEU A 148 -2.22 -12.76 -8.18
N ILE A 149 -1.79 -12.76 -6.93
CA ILE A 149 -0.82 -11.80 -6.40
C ILE A 149 0.47 -12.56 -6.09
N ILE A 150 1.59 -12.01 -6.55
CA ILE A 150 2.93 -12.53 -6.30
C ILE A 150 3.70 -11.48 -5.52
N MET A 151 4.25 -11.85 -4.37
CA MET A 151 5.04 -10.98 -3.52
C MET A 151 6.53 -11.34 -3.66
N ASP A 152 7.37 -10.36 -3.96
CA ASP A 152 8.81 -10.55 -4.01
C ASP A 152 9.47 -10.51 -2.61
N VAL A 153 10.77 -10.77 -2.56
CA VAL A 153 11.56 -10.75 -1.33
C VAL A 153 11.62 -9.38 -0.63
N ASP A 154 11.31 -8.30 -1.37
CA ASP A 154 11.29 -6.91 -0.89
C ASP A 154 9.84 -6.44 -0.59
N GLU A 155 8.89 -7.38 -0.51
CA GLU A 155 7.46 -7.15 -0.27
C GLU A 155 6.71 -6.37 -1.37
N ASN A 156 7.35 -6.18 -2.54
CA ASN A 156 6.66 -5.63 -3.70
C ASN A 156 5.62 -6.63 -4.22
N ARG A 157 4.47 -6.11 -4.63
CA ARG A 157 3.37 -6.93 -5.14
C ARG A 157 3.32 -6.84 -6.65
N PHE A 158 3.19 -7.99 -7.29
CA PHE A 158 2.91 -8.15 -8.70
C PHE A 158 1.56 -8.84 -8.86
N GLU A 159 0.86 -8.53 -9.94
CA GLU A 159 -0.47 -9.07 -10.20
C GLU A 159 -0.52 -9.79 -11.54
N ILE A 160 -1.13 -10.97 -11.57
CA ILE A 160 -1.66 -11.58 -12.79
C ILE A 160 -3.18 -11.48 -12.69
N ARG A 161 -3.80 -10.59 -13.48
CA ARG A 161 -5.25 -10.34 -13.42
C ARG A 161 -6.10 -11.50 -13.92
N ASP A 162 -5.56 -12.21 -14.90
CA ASP A 162 -6.27 -13.27 -15.60
C ASP A 162 -5.25 -14.27 -16.15
N VAL A 163 -5.01 -15.37 -15.41
CA VAL A 163 -4.11 -16.44 -15.84
C VAL A 163 -4.56 -17.09 -17.14
N GLU A 164 -5.85 -17.01 -17.50
CA GLU A 164 -6.35 -17.58 -18.75
C GLU A 164 -5.84 -16.86 -20.00
N LYS A 165 -5.37 -15.62 -19.84
CA LYS A 165 -4.71 -14.87 -20.91
C LYS A 165 -3.26 -15.25 -21.13
N LEU A 166 -2.66 -16.01 -20.21
CA LEU A 166 -1.31 -16.54 -20.36
C LEU A 166 -1.30 -17.72 -21.32
N THR A 167 -0.22 -17.86 -22.09
CA THR A 167 -0.01 -19.05 -22.92
C THR A 167 0.13 -20.30 -22.06
N GLN A 168 -0.12 -21.47 -22.64
CA GLN A 168 0.05 -22.74 -21.93
C GLN A 168 1.49 -22.94 -21.39
N LYS A 169 2.49 -22.38 -22.07
CA LYS A 169 3.88 -22.41 -21.61
C LYS A 169 4.06 -21.59 -20.32
N GLU A 170 3.47 -20.40 -20.26
CA GLU A 170 3.52 -19.52 -19.09
C GLU A 170 2.76 -20.10 -17.91
N LYS A 171 1.57 -20.67 -18.14
CA LYS A 171 0.80 -21.38 -17.10
C LYS A 171 1.61 -22.52 -16.47
N ARG A 172 2.27 -23.35 -17.29
CA ARG A 172 3.15 -24.43 -16.79
C ARG A 172 4.30 -23.95 -15.92
N MET A 173 4.80 -22.73 -16.16
CA MET A 173 5.82 -22.15 -15.28
C MET A 173 5.22 -21.79 -13.91
N LEU A 174 3.95 -21.36 -13.87
CA LEU A 174 3.25 -21.01 -12.64
C LEU A 174 2.74 -22.21 -11.84
N ASP A 175 2.50 -23.36 -12.49
CA ASP A 175 1.93 -24.56 -11.83
C ASP A 175 2.75 -25.04 -10.62
N LEU A 176 4.06 -24.76 -10.56
CA LEU A 176 4.89 -25.09 -9.39
C LEU A 176 4.58 -24.24 -8.14
N PHE A 177 3.82 -23.15 -8.31
CA PHE A 177 3.53 -22.15 -7.29
C PHE A 177 2.03 -22.07 -6.91
N LEU A 178 1.18 -22.88 -7.55
CA LEU A 178 -0.29 -22.84 -7.43
C LEU A 178 -0.85 -24.09 -6.77
#